data_AF-G4YSL4-F1
#
_entry.id   AF-G4YSL4-F1
#
_cell.length_a   1.000
_cell.length_b   1.000
_cell.length_c   1.000
_cell.angle_alpha   90.00
_cell.angle_beta   90.00
_cell.angle_gamma   90.00
#
_symmetry.space_group_name_H-M   'P 1'
#
loop_
_entity.id
_entity.type
_entity.pdbx_description
1 polymer ?
#
loop_
_entity_poly.entity_id
_entity_poly.type
_entity_poly.pdbx_seq_one_letter_code
_entity_poly.pdbx_strand_id
1 'polypeptide(L)'
;MVTLFCAIVGAAGSAFPVDIDEKKSVGHLKDAIKAKKPNKLKDIDAGDLQLFLAKKADGGWLPDDDDLDRMLQNNVDTSKMEKLRASRNLEELFGTGASLGKNVVHVLVVVPKPKQAISASIVSQDGVFDPCSDPFFAQFPTVEQVGDWLEFSSLLPLTKRQKLYIRSSYRVIADQALLNPDRTMVKYAVVTGTPGIGKSVFVYYMMWRLIKEKKRVLFFDSEGNFYFDGTNMLTCKVLPDKSNRQFWSSDLWCLVDSLDPTSIAGLPYRICSILLASTPRRDCIGEFKKLAPTPDVFYMPLWTKEELAITAPLYPHAASVWRNRSDCLGGVPRLVLQDIGTDPQVLLETACNSCSLDECKTLVSINSEINSRTQMAQTLIHIRSQEPYTEYQVVYASELAMKVIARTKLISNRANMESFLSACNGNPLAQSMCGYILEPHCLRLLHEGGSFEYRELLSGAMQRQRKRGRRDIVETEITIPSSSKPSQIVEQVEAGQVANQLYVPRTSNYVAIDAWMPQFGGFQVTVGKTHDIKAGAADDLAKLGPDGNQLFFLLPPLYYKSFTKKGKEIRQFAILVPYPEEI
;
A
#
# COMPACT_ATOMS: atom_id res chain seq x y z
N MET A 1 -35.59 -41.25 -41.35
CA MET A 1 -34.41 -40.36 -41.23
C MET A 1 -34.97 -38.99 -40.98
N VAL A 2 -34.56 -38.35 -39.90
CA VAL A 2 -35.06 -37.06 -39.42
C VAL A 2 -33.96 -36.02 -39.46
N THR A 3 -34.30 -34.79 -39.80
CA THR A 3 -33.41 -33.64 -39.73
C THR A 3 -33.73 -32.85 -38.46
N LEU A 4 -32.79 -32.81 -37.53
CA LEU A 4 -32.88 -32.03 -36.30
C LEU A 4 -32.05 -30.76 -36.43
N PHE A 5 -32.63 -29.61 -36.11
CA PHE A 5 -31.89 -28.36 -36.00
C PHE A 5 -31.32 -28.19 -34.59
N CYS A 6 -30.00 -28.05 -34.51
CA CYS A 6 -29.25 -27.95 -33.27
C CYS A 6 -28.62 -26.55 -33.13
N ALA A 7 -28.54 -26.03 -31.90
CA ALA A 7 -27.84 -24.77 -31.61
C ALA A 7 -26.86 -24.95 -30.45
N ILE A 8 -25.69 -24.30 -30.51
CA ILE A 8 -24.67 -24.41 -29.45
C ILE A 8 -24.84 -23.26 -28.45
N VAL A 9 -25.04 -23.60 -27.17
CA VAL A 9 -25.14 -22.60 -26.10
C VAL A 9 -23.76 -22.00 -25.80
N GLY A 10 -23.70 -20.67 -25.67
CA GLY A 10 -22.46 -19.95 -25.36
C GLY A 10 -21.56 -19.65 -26.57
N ALA A 11 -22.03 -19.93 -27.79
CA ALA A 11 -21.33 -19.58 -29.02
C ALA A 11 -22.28 -18.86 -29.98
N ALA A 12 -21.88 -17.69 -30.48
CA ALA A 12 -22.63 -17.01 -31.53
C ALA A 12 -22.71 -17.89 -32.79
N GLY A 13 -23.91 -17.99 -33.36
CA GLY A 13 -24.16 -18.63 -34.65
C GLY A 13 -25.52 -19.32 -34.74
N SER A 14 -26.07 -19.30 -35.96
CA SER A 14 -27.36 -19.88 -36.30
C SER A 14 -27.43 -21.39 -36.02
N ALA A 15 -28.67 -21.89 -35.87
CA ALA A 15 -28.94 -23.31 -35.80
C ALA A 15 -28.40 -24.04 -37.04
N PHE A 16 -28.08 -25.33 -36.88
CA PHE A 16 -27.54 -26.16 -37.97
C PHE A 16 -28.25 -27.52 -38.05
N PRO A 17 -28.45 -28.06 -39.26
CA PRO A 17 -29.15 -29.32 -39.44
C PRO A 17 -28.26 -30.54 -39.18
N VAL A 18 -28.84 -31.56 -38.54
CA VAL A 18 -28.24 -32.87 -38.29
C VAL A 18 -29.21 -33.95 -38.77
N ASP A 19 -28.83 -34.69 -39.80
CA ASP A 19 -29.62 -35.78 -40.34
C ASP A 19 -29.25 -37.10 -39.65
N ILE A 20 -30.24 -37.78 -39.07
CA ILE A 20 -30.02 -39.00 -38.29
C ILE A 20 -31.21 -39.96 -38.42
N ASP A 21 -30.96 -41.25 -38.26
CA ASP A 21 -32.03 -42.26 -38.20
C ASP A 21 -32.78 -42.15 -36.86
N GLU A 22 -34.12 -42.09 -36.92
CA GLU A 22 -35.02 -41.94 -35.77
C GLU A 22 -34.90 -43.10 -34.77
N LYS A 23 -34.50 -44.28 -35.27
CA LYS A 23 -34.28 -45.48 -34.44
C LYS A 23 -32.96 -45.47 -33.68
N LYS A 24 -32.09 -44.48 -33.91
CA LYS A 24 -30.82 -44.36 -33.20
C LYS A 24 -31.02 -43.67 -31.84
N SER A 25 -30.07 -43.90 -30.96
CA SER A 25 -30.05 -43.29 -29.64
C SER A 25 -29.53 -41.85 -29.67
N VAL A 26 -29.80 -41.11 -28.59
CA VAL A 26 -29.20 -39.78 -28.32
C VAL A 26 -27.66 -39.85 -28.31
N GLY A 27 -27.07 -40.99 -27.94
CA GLY A 27 -25.62 -41.21 -28.06
C GLY A 27 -25.13 -41.03 -29.50
N HIS A 28 -25.79 -41.65 -30.48
CA HIS A 28 -25.47 -41.49 -31.89
C HIS A 28 -25.72 -40.06 -32.39
N LEU A 29 -26.69 -39.34 -31.80
CA LEU A 29 -26.93 -37.93 -32.10
C LEU A 29 -25.75 -37.05 -31.67
N LYS A 30 -25.14 -37.33 -30.50
CA LYS A 30 -23.94 -36.61 -30.06
C LYS A 30 -22.78 -36.79 -31.04
N ASP A 31 -22.57 -38.01 -31.54
CA ASP A 31 -21.55 -38.30 -32.55
C ASP A 31 -21.81 -37.53 -33.85
N ALA A 32 -23.07 -37.51 -34.32
CA ALA A 32 -23.47 -36.77 -35.51
C ALA A 32 -23.28 -35.25 -35.37
N ILE A 33 -23.56 -34.69 -34.18
CA ILE A 33 -23.33 -33.27 -33.87
C ILE A 33 -21.82 -32.95 -33.90
N LYS A 34 -20.99 -33.78 -33.28
CA LYS A 34 -19.52 -33.61 -33.31
C LYS A 34 -18.99 -33.62 -34.74
N ALA A 35 -19.47 -34.55 -35.56
CA ALA A 35 -19.10 -34.65 -36.97
C ALA A 35 -19.49 -33.41 -37.79
N LYS A 36 -20.61 -32.75 -37.47
CA LYS A 36 -21.06 -31.51 -38.16
C LYS A 36 -20.30 -30.26 -37.74
N LYS A 37 -19.66 -30.24 -36.57
CA LYS A 37 -18.92 -29.07 -36.04
C LYS A 37 -17.48 -29.44 -35.62
N PRO A 38 -16.66 -30.00 -36.52
CA PRO A 38 -15.34 -30.55 -36.17
C PRO A 38 -14.40 -29.48 -35.60
N ASN A 39 -14.45 -28.24 -36.11
CA ASN A 39 -13.59 -27.16 -35.61
C ASN A 39 -14.01 -26.63 -34.23
N LYS A 40 -15.32 -26.49 -33.99
CA LYS A 40 -15.84 -25.99 -32.69
C LYS A 40 -15.78 -27.05 -31.58
N LEU A 41 -15.74 -28.34 -31.95
CA LEU A 41 -15.77 -29.48 -31.02
C LEU A 41 -14.52 -30.37 -31.12
N LYS A 42 -13.41 -29.83 -31.64
CA LYS A 42 -12.17 -30.60 -31.93
C LYS A 42 -11.59 -31.30 -30.69
N ASP A 43 -11.65 -30.66 -29.53
CA ASP A 43 -11.02 -31.12 -28.27
C ASP A 43 -12.03 -31.72 -27.28
N ILE A 44 -13.23 -32.08 -27.74
CA ILE A 44 -14.35 -32.47 -26.88
C ILE A 44 -14.90 -33.80 -27.36
N ASP A 45 -14.95 -34.78 -26.46
CA ASP A 45 -15.55 -36.07 -26.80
C ASP A 45 -17.05 -35.94 -26.97
N ALA A 46 -17.60 -36.65 -27.98
CA ALA A 46 -19.03 -36.59 -28.27
C ALA A 46 -19.84 -36.98 -27.02
N GLY A 47 -19.35 -37.95 -26.24
CA GLY A 47 -19.94 -38.37 -24.96
C GLY A 47 -20.10 -37.24 -23.94
N ASP A 48 -19.20 -36.25 -23.94
CA ASP A 48 -19.18 -35.15 -22.98
C ASP A 48 -20.17 -34.03 -23.31
N LEU A 49 -20.68 -33.98 -24.55
CA LEU A 49 -21.72 -33.03 -24.94
C LEU A 49 -22.99 -33.22 -24.10
N GLN A 50 -23.58 -32.14 -23.60
CA GLN A 50 -24.88 -32.18 -22.94
C GLN A 50 -25.95 -31.68 -23.90
N LEU A 51 -26.96 -32.52 -24.17
CA LEU A 51 -28.05 -32.20 -25.09
C LEU A 51 -29.33 -31.94 -24.30
N PHE A 52 -30.07 -30.89 -24.66
CA PHE A 52 -31.34 -30.54 -24.05
C PHE A 52 -32.42 -30.37 -25.12
N LEU A 53 -33.65 -30.74 -24.80
CA LEU A 53 -34.79 -30.52 -25.67
C LEU A 53 -35.13 -29.04 -25.68
N ALA A 54 -35.15 -28.43 -26.87
CA ALA A 54 -35.45 -27.01 -27.06
C ALA A 54 -36.97 -26.72 -27.01
N LYS A 55 -37.69 -27.38 -26.10
CA LYS A 55 -39.11 -27.11 -25.83
C LYS A 55 -39.25 -26.12 -24.68
N LYS A 56 -40.13 -25.14 -24.87
CA LYS A 56 -40.61 -24.23 -23.82
C LYS A 56 -41.59 -24.96 -22.90
N ALA A 57 -41.86 -24.36 -21.74
CA ALA A 57 -42.77 -24.92 -20.74
C ALA A 57 -44.22 -25.08 -21.24
N ASP A 58 -44.61 -24.31 -22.27
CA ASP A 58 -45.90 -24.39 -22.95
C ASP A 58 -45.97 -25.49 -24.03
N GLY A 59 -44.89 -26.26 -24.22
CA GLY A 59 -44.81 -27.36 -25.18
C GLY A 59 -44.35 -26.96 -26.59
N GLY A 60 -44.18 -25.66 -26.88
CA GLY A 60 -43.69 -25.15 -28.16
C GLY A 60 -42.16 -25.26 -28.32
N TRP A 61 -41.67 -25.38 -29.55
CA TRP A 61 -40.23 -25.33 -29.84
C TRP A 61 -39.67 -23.90 -29.76
N LEU A 62 -38.37 -23.78 -29.48
CA LEU A 62 -37.68 -22.50 -29.57
C LEU A 62 -37.61 -22.03 -31.03
N PRO A 63 -38.04 -20.79 -31.35
CA PRO A 63 -37.88 -20.24 -32.70
C PRO A 63 -36.40 -20.02 -33.03
N ASP A 64 -36.06 -20.18 -34.31
CA ASP A 64 -34.76 -19.83 -34.89
C ASP A 64 -34.86 -18.41 -35.46
N ASP A 65 -34.77 -17.41 -34.58
CA ASP A 65 -34.88 -15.97 -34.86
C ASP A 65 -33.72 -15.17 -34.22
N ASP A 66 -33.68 -13.85 -34.43
CA ASP A 66 -32.61 -12.99 -33.91
C ASP A 66 -32.53 -12.98 -32.36
N ASP A 67 -33.64 -13.28 -31.68
CA ASP A 67 -33.68 -13.36 -30.22
C ASP A 67 -32.98 -14.63 -29.72
N LEU A 68 -32.99 -15.73 -30.48
CA LEU A 68 -32.24 -16.94 -30.18
C LEU A 68 -30.74 -16.66 -30.07
N ASP A 69 -30.15 -15.89 -30.99
CA ASP A 69 -28.72 -15.57 -30.96
C ASP A 69 -28.35 -14.80 -29.67
N ARG A 70 -29.19 -13.84 -29.27
CA ARG A 70 -29.02 -13.11 -28.00
C ARG A 70 -29.17 -14.02 -26.78
N MET A 71 -30.09 -14.99 -26.83
CA MET A 71 -30.27 -15.97 -25.76
C MET A 71 -29.07 -16.93 -25.65
N LEU A 72 -28.53 -17.40 -26.76
CA LEU A 72 -27.38 -18.31 -26.79
C LEU A 72 -26.11 -17.64 -26.26
N GLN A 73 -25.94 -16.33 -26.43
CA GLN A 73 -24.80 -15.55 -25.91
C GLN A 73 -24.83 -15.33 -24.39
N ASN A 74 -26.02 -15.22 -23.78
CA ASN A 74 -26.18 -14.89 -22.36
C ASN A 74 -26.23 -16.09 -21.41
N ASN A 75 -25.79 -17.28 -21.85
CA ASN A 75 -25.94 -18.58 -21.17
C ASN A 75 -27.41 -18.90 -20.84
N VAL A 76 -28.07 -19.63 -21.74
CA VAL A 76 -29.42 -20.16 -21.51
C VAL A 76 -29.46 -20.97 -20.22
N ASP A 77 -30.43 -20.69 -19.34
CA ASP A 77 -30.69 -21.48 -18.13
C ASP A 77 -31.28 -22.85 -18.51
N THR A 78 -30.40 -23.81 -18.81
CA THR A 78 -30.79 -25.17 -19.20
C THR A 78 -31.29 -26.01 -18.02
N SER A 79 -31.33 -25.49 -16.79
CA SER A 79 -31.86 -26.21 -15.62
C SER A 79 -33.35 -26.49 -15.71
N LYS A 80 -34.07 -25.68 -16.51
CA LYS A 80 -35.52 -25.78 -16.74
C LYS A 80 -35.88 -26.58 -18.00
N MET A 81 -34.89 -27.12 -18.71
CA MET A 81 -35.09 -27.87 -19.95
C MET A 81 -34.83 -29.35 -19.75
N GLU A 82 -35.53 -30.19 -20.51
CA GLU A 82 -35.37 -31.64 -20.42
C GLU A 82 -34.00 -32.08 -20.98
N LYS A 83 -33.15 -32.62 -20.11
CA LYS A 83 -31.85 -33.18 -20.51
C LYS A 83 -32.01 -34.52 -21.22
N LEU A 84 -31.50 -34.63 -22.44
CA LEU A 84 -31.55 -35.85 -23.24
C LEU A 84 -30.50 -36.85 -22.76
N ARG A 85 -30.96 -38.01 -22.29
CA ARG A 85 -30.09 -39.11 -21.84
C ARG A 85 -29.60 -39.91 -23.05
N ALA A 86 -28.31 -40.25 -23.08
CA ALA A 86 -27.66 -40.92 -24.21
C ALA A 86 -28.30 -42.26 -24.61
N SER A 87 -28.95 -42.95 -23.66
CA SER A 87 -29.61 -44.24 -23.88
C SER A 87 -31.02 -44.14 -24.47
N ARG A 88 -31.64 -42.95 -24.53
CA ARG A 88 -32.98 -42.79 -25.10
C ARG A 88 -32.95 -42.83 -26.62
N ASN A 89 -34.02 -43.35 -27.22
CA ASN A 89 -34.21 -43.36 -28.66
C ASN A 89 -34.77 -42.01 -29.16
N LEU A 90 -34.38 -41.61 -30.37
CA LEU A 90 -34.83 -40.34 -30.94
C LEU A 90 -36.32 -40.36 -31.31
N GLU A 91 -36.86 -41.51 -31.72
CA GLU A 91 -38.29 -41.68 -32.01
C GLU A 91 -39.19 -41.38 -30.81
N GLU A 92 -38.75 -41.67 -29.57
CA GLU A 92 -39.49 -41.37 -28.35
C GLU A 92 -39.52 -39.87 -28.03
N LEU A 93 -38.50 -39.13 -28.47
CA LEU A 93 -38.29 -37.72 -28.14
C LEU A 93 -38.88 -36.78 -29.19
N PHE A 94 -38.78 -37.18 -30.46
CA PHE A 94 -39.13 -36.36 -31.62
C PHE A 94 -40.32 -36.93 -32.42
N GLY A 95 -40.77 -38.15 -32.09
CA GLY A 95 -41.87 -38.83 -32.79
C GLY A 95 -41.45 -39.44 -34.13
N THR A 96 -42.14 -40.49 -34.55
CA THR A 96 -41.95 -41.12 -35.87
C THR A 96 -42.68 -40.34 -36.96
N GLY A 97 -41.95 -39.85 -37.96
CA GLY A 97 -42.54 -39.11 -39.10
C GLY A 97 -43.22 -37.78 -38.75
N ALA A 98 -42.92 -37.19 -37.59
CA ALA A 98 -43.51 -35.91 -37.16
C ALA A 98 -42.95 -34.72 -37.96
N SER A 99 -43.83 -33.81 -38.39
CA SER A 99 -43.43 -32.48 -38.87
C SER A 99 -42.96 -31.66 -37.69
N LEU A 100 -41.65 -31.60 -37.46
CA LEU A 100 -41.03 -30.96 -36.28
C LEU A 100 -41.10 -29.42 -36.24
N GLY A 101 -42.01 -28.81 -37.02
CA GLY A 101 -42.11 -27.36 -37.17
C GLY A 101 -41.07 -26.81 -38.14
N LYS A 102 -41.32 -25.60 -38.66
CA LYS A 102 -40.39 -24.85 -39.53
C LYS A 102 -39.80 -23.69 -38.74
N ASN A 103 -38.53 -23.35 -39.00
CA ASN A 103 -37.81 -22.24 -38.36
C ASN A 103 -37.74 -22.36 -36.82
N VAL A 104 -37.44 -23.56 -36.34
CA VAL A 104 -37.32 -23.84 -34.90
C VAL A 104 -36.09 -24.69 -34.61
N VAL A 105 -35.58 -24.54 -33.38
CA VAL A 105 -34.50 -25.36 -32.82
C VAL A 105 -35.10 -26.51 -32.03
N HIS A 106 -34.51 -27.69 -32.22
CA HIS A 106 -34.96 -28.95 -31.62
C HIS A 106 -34.06 -29.34 -30.44
N VAL A 107 -32.76 -29.08 -30.56
CA VAL A 107 -31.75 -29.51 -29.59
C VAL A 107 -30.81 -28.37 -29.25
N LEU A 108 -30.67 -28.07 -27.97
CA LEU A 108 -29.60 -27.23 -27.47
C LEU A 108 -28.40 -28.09 -27.10
N VAL A 109 -27.23 -27.72 -27.63
CA VAL A 109 -25.95 -28.39 -27.43
C VAL A 109 -25.13 -27.55 -26.47
N VAL A 110 -25.01 -28.02 -25.23
CA VAL A 110 -24.13 -27.41 -24.24
C VAL A 110 -22.78 -28.09 -24.31
N VAL A 111 -21.78 -27.28 -24.67
CA VAL A 111 -20.40 -27.69 -24.77
C VAL A 111 -19.75 -27.55 -23.39
N PRO A 112 -19.27 -28.64 -22.78
CA PRO A 112 -18.55 -28.54 -21.51
C PRO A 112 -17.30 -27.69 -21.76
N LYS A 113 -17.14 -26.61 -20.98
CA LYS A 113 -15.92 -25.81 -21.04
C LYS A 113 -14.74 -26.75 -20.76
N PRO A 114 -13.59 -26.60 -21.46
CA PRO A 114 -12.39 -27.36 -21.11
C PRO A 114 -12.18 -27.22 -19.61
N LYS A 115 -11.79 -28.33 -18.96
CA LYS A 115 -11.49 -28.37 -17.52
C LYS A 115 -10.34 -27.41 -17.20
N GLN A 116 -10.58 -26.10 -17.22
CA GLN A 116 -10.16 -25.26 -16.12
C GLN A 116 -10.75 -25.94 -14.90
N ALA A 117 -9.89 -26.26 -13.94
CA ALA A 117 -10.30 -26.82 -12.67
C ALA A 117 -11.32 -25.89 -12.02
N ILE A 118 -12.59 -26.07 -12.38
CA ILE A 118 -13.70 -25.77 -11.51
C ILE A 118 -13.49 -26.81 -10.42
N SER A 119 -12.89 -26.37 -9.31
CA SER A 119 -12.95 -27.10 -8.07
C SER A 119 -14.36 -27.62 -7.95
N ALA A 120 -14.51 -28.94 -7.93
CA ALA A 120 -15.74 -29.56 -7.44
C ALA A 120 -16.15 -28.78 -6.20
N SER A 121 -17.43 -28.40 -6.08
CA SER A 121 -17.96 -27.88 -4.85
C SER A 121 -17.48 -28.80 -3.73
N ILE A 122 -16.58 -28.31 -2.87
CA ILE A 122 -15.95 -29.12 -1.80
C ILE A 122 -16.92 -29.20 -0.62
N VAL A 123 -18.20 -29.38 -0.93
CA VAL A 123 -19.22 -29.61 0.07
C VAL A 123 -19.22 -31.11 0.32
N SER A 124 -18.72 -31.44 1.51
CA SER A 124 -18.51 -32.76 2.12
C SER A 124 -17.26 -33.54 1.69
N GLN A 125 -16.07 -32.98 1.94
CA GLN A 125 -15.02 -33.81 2.51
C GLN A 125 -15.25 -33.85 4.02
N ASP A 126 -15.96 -34.88 4.51
CA ASP A 126 -15.97 -35.37 5.90
C ASP A 126 -15.79 -34.31 7.03
N GLY A 127 -16.64 -33.28 7.08
CA GLY A 127 -16.66 -32.30 8.18
C GLY A 127 -15.51 -31.28 8.21
N VAL A 128 -14.76 -31.12 7.11
CA VAL A 128 -13.66 -30.12 7.01
C VAL A 128 -14.20 -28.70 6.78
N PHE A 129 -15.26 -28.58 5.97
CA PHE A 129 -15.91 -27.33 5.62
C PHE A 129 -17.37 -27.33 6.04
N ASP A 130 -17.76 -26.34 6.83
CA ASP A 130 -19.14 -26.08 7.22
C ASP A 130 -19.66 -24.82 6.51
N PRO A 131 -20.98 -24.66 6.34
CA PRO A 131 -21.57 -23.38 5.95
C PRO A 131 -21.06 -22.25 6.84
N CYS A 132 -20.68 -21.12 6.24
CA CYS A 132 -20.17 -20.00 7.01
C CYS A 132 -21.26 -19.45 7.94
N SER A 133 -21.09 -19.66 9.24
CA SER A 133 -22.01 -19.20 10.28
C SER A 133 -21.76 -17.76 10.72
N ASP A 134 -20.59 -17.21 10.39
CA ASP A 134 -20.25 -15.84 10.74
C ASP A 134 -21.00 -14.88 9.81
N PRO A 135 -21.86 -13.99 10.35
CA PRO A 135 -22.72 -13.14 9.54
C PRO A 135 -21.92 -12.06 8.77
N PHE A 136 -20.74 -11.70 9.26
CA PHE A 136 -19.88 -10.74 8.57
C PHE A 136 -19.17 -11.39 7.38
N PHE A 137 -18.64 -12.61 7.53
CA PHE A 137 -17.97 -13.30 6.43
C PHE A 137 -18.94 -13.89 5.40
N ALA A 138 -20.10 -14.39 5.83
CA ALA A 138 -21.08 -15.02 4.94
C ALA A 138 -21.65 -14.07 3.85
N GLN A 139 -21.65 -12.75 4.09
CA GLN A 139 -22.16 -11.75 3.14
C GLN A 139 -21.16 -11.35 2.04
N PHE A 140 -19.87 -11.69 2.14
CA PHE A 140 -18.87 -11.22 1.16
C PHE A 140 -19.23 -11.48 -0.32
N PRO A 141 -19.83 -12.62 -0.70
CA PRO A 141 -20.28 -12.84 -2.08
C PRO A 141 -21.30 -11.81 -2.57
N THR A 142 -22.15 -11.27 -1.67
CA THR A 142 -23.23 -10.34 -2.00
C THR A 142 -22.87 -8.87 -1.79
N VAL A 143 -21.77 -8.56 -1.10
CA VAL A 143 -21.30 -7.18 -0.89
C VAL A 143 -20.95 -6.53 -2.21
N GLU A 144 -21.52 -5.36 -2.48
CA GLU A 144 -21.25 -4.56 -3.69
C GLU A 144 -20.48 -3.29 -3.35
N GLN A 145 -19.77 -2.78 -4.36
CA GLN A 145 -19.11 -1.47 -4.27
C GLN A 145 -20.11 -0.37 -4.64
N VAL A 146 -20.25 0.62 -3.76
CA VAL A 146 -21.05 1.84 -3.99
C VAL A 146 -20.14 3.05 -3.88
N GLY A 147 -19.79 3.64 -5.03
CA GLY A 147 -18.77 4.69 -5.09
C GLY A 147 -17.41 4.17 -4.60
N ASP A 148 -16.82 4.83 -3.61
CA ASP A 148 -15.55 4.41 -2.99
C ASP A 148 -15.75 3.61 -1.69
N TRP A 149 -16.89 2.95 -1.54
CA TRP A 149 -17.22 2.18 -0.34
C TRP A 149 -17.63 0.75 -0.66
N LEU A 150 -17.23 -0.17 0.21
CA LEU A 150 -17.91 -1.45 0.36
C LEU A 150 -18.89 -1.34 1.52
N GLU A 151 -20.15 -1.68 1.28
CA GLU A 151 -21.21 -1.61 2.27
C GLU A 151 -21.58 -3.02 2.75
N PHE A 152 -21.67 -3.17 4.07
CA PHE A 152 -21.93 -4.43 4.75
C PHE A 152 -23.19 -4.30 5.59
N SER A 153 -24.02 -5.35 5.59
CA SER A 153 -25.19 -5.42 6.48
C SER A 153 -24.75 -5.65 7.94
N SER A 154 -23.69 -6.43 8.15
CA SER A 154 -23.09 -6.70 9.46
C SER A 154 -21.89 -5.81 9.73
N LEU A 155 -21.63 -5.50 11.01
CA LEU A 155 -20.47 -4.69 11.41
C LEU A 155 -19.15 -5.41 11.11
N LEU A 156 -18.19 -4.69 10.55
CA LEU A 156 -16.81 -5.15 10.39
C LEU A 156 -16.20 -5.46 11.77
N PRO A 157 -15.58 -6.64 11.98
CA PRO A 157 -14.95 -7.01 13.24
C PRO A 157 -13.90 -5.99 13.71
N LEU A 158 -13.08 -5.50 12.78
CA LEU A 158 -11.93 -4.62 13.06
C LEU A 158 -12.29 -3.16 13.32
N THR A 159 -13.32 -2.62 12.68
CA THR A 159 -13.66 -1.20 12.77
C THR A 159 -14.97 -0.93 13.50
N LYS A 160 -15.80 -1.96 13.69
CA LYS A 160 -17.18 -1.87 14.20
C LYS A 160 -18.02 -0.86 13.40
N ARG A 161 -17.80 -0.80 12.08
CA ARG A 161 -18.58 0.01 11.12
C ARG A 161 -19.20 -0.90 10.07
N GLN A 162 -20.22 -0.41 9.36
CA GLN A 162 -20.85 -1.13 8.24
C GLN A 162 -20.27 -0.74 6.88
N LYS A 163 -19.25 0.12 6.84
CA LYS A 163 -18.63 0.58 5.59
C LYS A 163 -17.12 0.46 5.65
N LEU A 164 -16.52 0.08 4.53
CA LEU A 164 -15.08 0.05 4.30
C LEU A 164 -14.74 1.00 3.16
N TYR A 165 -13.86 1.96 3.42
CA TYR A 165 -13.43 2.94 2.42
C TYR A 165 -12.33 2.39 1.51
N ILE A 166 -12.56 2.41 0.21
CA ILE A 166 -11.62 1.94 -0.81
C ILE A 166 -10.68 3.09 -1.18
N ARG A 167 -9.49 3.06 -0.58
CA ARG A 167 -8.43 4.05 -0.86
C ARG A 167 -7.89 3.88 -2.29
N SER A 168 -7.41 4.96 -2.89
CA SER A 168 -6.65 4.87 -4.16
C SER A 168 -5.46 3.92 -4.03
N SER A 169 -4.73 4.01 -2.92
CA SER A 169 -3.61 3.10 -2.60
C SER A 169 -4.03 1.63 -2.51
N TYR A 170 -5.26 1.32 -2.07
CA TYR A 170 -5.76 -0.05 -2.05
C TYR A 170 -5.89 -0.61 -3.46
N ARG A 171 -6.38 0.19 -4.41
CA ARG A 171 -6.54 -0.22 -5.81
C ARG A 171 -5.19 -0.56 -6.43
N VAL A 172 -4.23 0.37 -6.33
CA VAL A 172 -2.88 0.20 -6.89
C VAL A 172 -2.15 -0.99 -6.27
N ILE A 173 -2.13 -1.10 -4.93
CA ILE A 173 -1.46 -2.21 -4.24
C ILE A 173 -2.12 -3.53 -4.62
N ALA A 174 -3.46 -3.60 -4.68
CA ALA A 174 -4.17 -4.82 -5.05
C ALA A 174 -3.88 -5.25 -6.50
N ASP A 175 -3.92 -4.29 -7.44
CA ASP A 175 -3.64 -4.58 -8.86
C ASP A 175 -2.25 -5.16 -9.06
N GLN A 176 -1.24 -4.60 -8.38
CA GLN A 176 0.13 -5.09 -8.46
C GLN A 176 0.33 -6.41 -7.69
N ALA A 177 -0.23 -6.52 -6.48
CA ALA A 177 -0.10 -7.73 -5.66
C ALA A 177 -0.79 -8.95 -6.30
N LEU A 178 -1.89 -8.75 -7.02
CA LEU A 178 -2.61 -9.82 -7.74
C LEU A 178 -2.09 -10.08 -9.15
N LEU A 179 -1.17 -9.25 -9.66
CA LEU A 179 -0.64 -9.41 -11.00
C LEU A 179 0.19 -10.70 -11.10
N ASN A 180 -0.40 -11.70 -11.76
CA ASN A 180 0.21 -12.98 -12.04
C ASN A 180 0.00 -13.36 -13.53
N PRO A 181 0.96 -13.01 -14.41
CA PRO A 181 0.85 -13.29 -15.84
C PRO A 181 0.81 -14.79 -16.15
N ASP A 182 1.53 -15.60 -15.35
CA ASP A 182 1.55 -17.05 -15.48
C ASP A 182 0.72 -17.69 -14.36
N ARG A 183 -0.54 -18.01 -14.68
CA ARG A 183 -1.48 -18.61 -13.72
C ARG A 183 -1.06 -20.01 -13.24
N THR A 184 -0.09 -20.64 -13.88
CA THR A 184 0.46 -21.93 -13.42
C THR A 184 1.47 -21.76 -12.29
N MET A 185 1.99 -20.54 -12.11
CA MET A 185 2.93 -20.20 -11.05
C MET A 185 2.21 -19.59 -9.85
N VAL A 186 2.75 -19.82 -8.66
CA VAL A 186 2.29 -19.17 -7.43
C VAL A 186 2.70 -17.71 -7.40
N LYS A 187 1.85 -16.86 -6.80
CA LYS A 187 2.14 -15.45 -6.56
C LYS A 187 2.28 -15.18 -5.06
N TYR A 188 3.35 -14.50 -4.67
CA TYR A 188 3.51 -14.03 -3.29
C TYR A 188 3.56 -12.52 -3.23
N ALA A 189 2.83 -11.95 -2.29
CA ALA A 189 2.84 -10.52 -2.00
C ALA A 189 2.83 -10.27 -0.49
N VAL A 190 3.51 -9.20 -0.06
CA VAL A 190 3.55 -8.71 1.31
C VAL A 190 3.09 -7.27 1.32
N VAL A 191 2.05 -6.96 2.07
CA VAL A 191 1.60 -5.59 2.33
C VAL A 191 1.98 -5.22 3.76
N THR A 192 2.87 -4.23 3.87
CA THR A 192 3.41 -3.75 5.13
C THR A 192 3.28 -2.24 5.31
N GLY A 193 3.69 -1.71 6.45
CA GLY A 193 3.54 -0.28 6.78
C GLY A 193 3.20 -0.04 8.25
N THR A 194 3.00 1.23 8.60
CA THR A 194 2.76 1.70 9.97
C THR A 194 1.63 0.90 10.65
N PRO A 195 1.79 0.43 11.90
CA PRO A 195 0.70 -0.21 12.65
C PRO A 195 -0.54 0.67 12.73
N GLY A 196 -1.73 0.07 12.65
CA GLY A 196 -3.00 0.84 12.69
C GLY A 196 -3.35 1.58 11.39
N ILE A 197 -2.56 1.42 10.30
CA ILE A 197 -2.80 2.11 9.03
C ILE A 197 -3.94 1.51 8.17
N GLY A 198 -4.46 0.34 8.55
CA GLY A 198 -5.55 -0.33 7.84
C GLY A 198 -5.16 -1.60 7.06
N LYS A 199 -3.94 -2.14 7.24
CA LYS A 199 -3.50 -3.38 6.56
C LYS A 199 -4.46 -4.57 6.72
N SER A 200 -4.92 -4.82 7.93
CA SER A 200 -5.91 -5.87 8.22
C SER A 200 -7.24 -5.62 7.50
N VAL A 201 -7.71 -4.37 7.48
CA VAL A 201 -8.91 -3.97 6.73
C VAL A 201 -8.70 -4.12 5.21
N PHE A 202 -7.50 -3.88 4.72
CA PHE A 202 -7.14 -4.13 3.33
C PHE A 202 -7.24 -5.62 2.95
N VAL A 203 -6.98 -6.56 3.87
CA VAL A 203 -7.21 -7.99 3.62
C VAL A 203 -8.67 -8.27 3.30
N TYR A 204 -9.63 -7.62 3.97
CA TYR A 204 -11.05 -7.72 3.62
C TYR A 204 -11.34 -7.19 2.21
N TYR A 205 -10.73 -6.07 1.81
CA TYR A 205 -10.83 -5.57 0.44
C TYR A 205 -10.25 -6.56 -0.59
N MET A 206 -9.11 -7.19 -0.29
CA MET A 206 -8.50 -8.23 -1.13
C MET A 206 -9.40 -9.45 -1.26
N MET A 207 -9.99 -9.90 -0.15
CA MET A 207 -10.92 -11.02 -0.13
C MET A 207 -12.14 -10.73 -1.00
N TRP A 208 -12.76 -9.55 -0.83
CA TRP A 208 -13.87 -9.11 -1.66
C TRP A 208 -13.50 -9.08 -3.16
N ARG A 209 -12.35 -8.51 -3.53
CA ARG A 209 -11.88 -8.47 -4.93
C ARG A 209 -11.72 -9.86 -5.53
N LEU A 210 -11.05 -10.76 -4.82
CA LEU A 210 -10.85 -12.14 -5.27
C LEU A 210 -12.17 -12.90 -5.41
N ILE A 211 -13.10 -12.71 -4.48
CA ILE A 211 -14.45 -13.29 -4.52
C ILE A 211 -15.24 -12.81 -5.75
N LYS A 212 -15.20 -11.50 -6.06
CA LYS A 212 -15.85 -10.96 -7.26
C LYS A 212 -15.24 -11.49 -8.56
N GLU A 213 -13.96 -11.81 -8.56
CA GLU A 213 -13.29 -12.52 -9.65
C GLU A 213 -13.54 -14.04 -9.66
N LYS A 214 -14.38 -14.56 -8.73
CA LYS A 214 -14.68 -15.98 -8.53
C LYS A 214 -13.43 -16.84 -8.29
N LYS A 215 -12.38 -16.26 -7.73
CA LYS A 215 -11.16 -16.98 -7.33
C LYS A 215 -11.39 -17.65 -5.99
N ARG A 216 -10.73 -18.78 -5.78
CA ARG A 216 -10.76 -19.49 -4.50
C ARG A 216 -9.91 -18.76 -3.48
N VAL A 217 -10.43 -18.59 -2.27
CA VAL A 217 -9.77 -17.82 -1.20
C VAL A 217 -9.81 -18.60 0.10
N LEU A 218 -8.67 -18.75 0.76
CA LEU A 218 -8.57 -19.22 2.14
C LEU A 218 -8.01 -18.09 3.00
N PHE A 219 -8.84 -17.51 3.86
CA PHE A 219 -8.45 -16.45 4.77
C PHE A 219 -8.17 -17.01 6.17
N PHE A 220 -6.98 -16.69 6.69
CA PHE A 220 -6.54 -17.02 8.03
C PHE A 220 -6.79 -15.82 8.95
N ASP A 221 -7.90 -15.83 9.69
CA ASP A 221 -8.24 -14.84 10.70
C ASP A 221 -7.83 -15.33 12.10
N SER A 222 -7.67 -14.39 13.04
CA SER A 222 -7.45 -14.71 14.45
C SER A 222 -8.60 -15.50 15.10
N GLU A 223 -9.82 -15.34 14.61
CA GLU A 223 -11.02 -15.99 15.16
C GLU A 223 -11.39 -17.30 14.43
N GLY A 224 -10.71 -17.61 13.31
CA GLY A 224 -10.93 -18.83 12.54
C GLY A 224 -10.52 -18.70 11.08
N ASN A 225 -10.58 -19.81 10.34
CA ASN A 225 -10.28 -19.79 8.90
C ASN A 225 -11.57 -19.80 8.09
N PHE A 226 -11.61 -19.01 7.02
CA PHE A 226 -12.76 -18.90 6.14
C PHE A 226 -12.35 -19.22 4.71
N TYR A 227 -13.17 -20.00 4.02
CA TYR A 227 -12.89 -20.49 2.68
C TYR A 227 -14.00 -20.10 1.70
N PHE A 228 -13.64 -19.49 0.59
CA PHE A 228 -14.53 -19.28 -0.54
C PHE A 228 -14.14 -20.23 -1.68
N ASP A 229 -15.06 -21.09 -2.09
CA ASP A 229 -14.82 -22.13 -3.09
C ASP A 229 -14.99 -21.66 -4.55
N GLY A 230 -15.22 -20.37 -4.75
CA GLY A 230 -15.61 -19.78 -6.05
C GLY A 230 -17.12 -19.49 -6.14
N THR A 231 -17.93 -20.03 -5.22
CA THR A 231 -19.38 -19.86 -5.18
C THR A 231 -19.90 -19.54 -3.78
N ASN A 232 -19.48 -20.31 -2.77
CA ASN A 232 -20.01 -20.25 -1.41
C ASN A 232 -18.93 -19.86 -0.41
N MET A 233 -19.33 -19.10 0.61
CA MET A 233 -18.50 -18.86 1.79
C MET A 233 -18.68 -20.00 2.80
N LEU A 234 -17.58 -20.55 3.27
CA LEU A 234 -17.50 -21.71 4.17
C LEU A 234 -16.57 -21.39 5.35
N THR A 235 -16.80 -22.05 6.48
CA THR A 235 -15.86 -22.06 7.61
C THR A 235 -14.94 -23.28 7.50
N CYS A 236 -13.63 -23.07 7.66
CA CYS A 236 -12.61 -24.11 7.58
C CYS A 236 -12.05 -24.39 8.98
N LYS A 237 -12.60 -25.39 9.69
CA LYS A 237 -12.19 -25.72 11.06
C LYS A 237 -10.82 -26.39 11.12
N VAL A 238 -10.53 -27.25 10.16
CA VAL A 238 -9.27 -27.98 10.03
C VAL A 238 -8.77 -27.81 8.61
N LEU A 239 -7.46 -27.60 8.43
CA LEU A 239 -6.90 -27.49 7.09
C LEU A 239 -6.95 -28.84 6.35
N PRO A 240 -7.30 -28.86 5.04
CA PRO A 240 -7.21 -30.08 4.25
C PRO A 240 -5.82 -30.69 4.25
N ASP A 241 -5.74 -32.00 4.06
CA ASP A 241 -4.46 -32.71 3.97
C ASP A 241 -3.51 -32.02 2.96
N LYS A 242 -2.25 -31.81 3.36
CA LYS A 242 -1.23 -31.10 2.56
C LYS A 242 -0.99 -31.74 1.18
N SER A 243 -1.27 -33.03 1.03
CA SER A 243 -1.13 -33.77 -0.22
C SER A 243 -2.32 -33.60 -1.17
N ASN A 244 -3.44 -33.02 -0.73
CA ASN A 244 -4.63 -32.79 -1.56
C ASN A 244 -4.37 -31.70 -2.61
N ARG A 245 -3.86 -32.10 -3.78
CA ARG A 245 -3.56 -31.21 -4.91
C ARG A 245 -4.80 -30.67 -5.64
N GLN A 246 -5.99 -31.22 -5.37
CA GLN A 246 -7.24 -30.66 -5.91
C GLN A 246 -7.65 -29.43 -5.11
N PHE A 247 -7.41 -29.44 -3.80
CA PHE A 247 -7.61 -28.28 -2.95
C PHE A 247 -6.41 -27.32 -3.07
N TRP A 248 -5.21 -27.77 -2.75
CA TRP A 248 -4.01 -26.92 -2.74
C TRP A 248 -3.43 -26.77 -4.14
N SER A 249 -3.47 -25.53 -4.67
CA SER A 249 -3.19 -25.24 -6.08
C SER A 249 -2.88 -23.74 -6.27
N SER A 250 -2.21 -23.40 -7.37
CA SER A 250 -1.70 -22.03 -7.61
C SER A 250 -2.81 -20.98 -7.72
N ASP A 251 -4.03 -21.38 -8.07
CA ASP A 251 -5.23 -20.55 -8.14
C ASP A 251 -5.86 -20.25 -6.76
N LEU A 252 -5.52 -21.03 -5.72
CA LEU A 252 -5.97 -20.76 -4.35
C LEU A 252 -5.16 -19.61 -3.76
N TRP A 253 -5.85 -18.53 -3.39
CA TRP A 253 -5.28 -17.40 -2.67
C TRP A 253 -5.40 -17.58 -1.17
N CYS A 254 -4.28 -17.72 -0.49
CA CYS A 254 -4.21 -17.69 0.96
C CYS A 254 -3.97 -16.26 1.44
N LEU A 255 -4.94 -15.70 2.15
CA LEU A 255 -4.84 -14.38 2.76
C LEU A 255 -4.45 -14.56 4.23
N VAL A 256 -3.35 -13.96 4.64
CA VAL A 256 -2.80 -14.10 5.99
C VAL A 256 -2.62 -12.71 6.60
N ASP A 257 -3.15 -12.50 7.81
CA ASP A 257 -2.92 -11.29 8.58
C ASP A 257 -1.98 -11.59 9.76
N SER A 258 -0.86 -10.86 9.81
CA SER A 258 -0.01 -10.74 10.99
C SER A 258 0.62 -12.04 11.52
N LEU A 259 0.76 -13.05 10.65
CA LEU A 259 1.40 -14.35 10.92
C LEU A 259 2.30 -14.76 9.75
N ASP A 260 3.50 -15.30 10.01
CA ASP A 260 4.38 -15.79 8.93
C ASP A 260 3.73 -17.03 8.27
N PRO A 261 3.43 -17.02 6.95
CA PRO A 261 2.83 -18.15 6.27
C PRO A 261 3.65 -19.45 6.38
N THR A 262 4.98 -19.36 6.52
CA THR A 262 5.86 -20.53 6.67
C THR A 262 5.72 -21.20 8.04
N SER A 263 5.19 -20.49 9.03
CA SER A 263 4.93 -20.99 10.38
C SER A 263 3.56 -21.68 10.54
N ILE A 264 2.66 -21.52 9.55
CA ILE A 264 1.31 -22.07 9.61
C ILE A 264 1.36 -23.58 9.41
N ALA A 265 1.18 -24.31 10.51
CA ALA A 265 1.09 -25.76 10.49
C ALA A 265 -0.09 -26.21 9.62
N GLY A 266 0.19 -26.99 8.57
CA GLY A 266 -0.85 -27.45 7.65
C GLY A 266 -0.85 -26.74 6.30
N LEU A 267 -0.24 -25.56 6.18
CA LEU A 267 -0.27 -24.79 4.93
C LEU A 267 0.86 -25.22 3.97
N PRO A 268 0.55 -25.81 2.80
CA PRO A 268 1.55 -26.08 1.77
C PRO A 268 1.84 -24.81 0.96
N TYR A 269 2.49 -23.83 1.59
CA TYR A 269 2.68 -22.49 1.05
C TYR A 269 3.36 -22.44 -0.33
N ARG A 270 4.16 -23.46 -0.70
CA ARG A 270 4.90 -23.52 -1.98
C ARG A 270 4.02 -23.72 -3.23
N ILE A 271 2.76 -24.09 -3.04
CA ILE A 271 1.86 -24.49 -4.13
C ILE A 271 0.59 -23.65 -4.17
N CYS A 272 0.50 -22.61 -3.33
CA CYS A 272 -0.64 -21.69 -3.26
C CYS A 272 -0.15 -20.27 -3.49
N SER A 273 -1.01 -19.39 -4.02
CA SER A 273 -0.70 -17.95 -4.01
C SER A 273 -0.97 -17.38 -2.62
N ILE A 274 -0.15 -16.45 -2.14
CA ILE A 274 -0.21 -15.93 -0.77
C ILE A 274 -0.11 -14.41 -0.77
N LEU A 275 -1.04 -13.76 -0.06
CA LEU A 275 -0.92 -12.36 0.32
C LEU A 275 -0.82 -12.28 1.85
N LEU A 276 0.30 -11.74 2.32
CA LEU A 276 0.56 -11.47 3.72
C LEU A 276 0.37 -9.98 4.00
N ALA A 277 -0.57 -9.62 4.87
CA ALA A 277 -0.63 -8.28 5.45
C ALA A 277 0.03 -8.33 6.84
N SER A 278 1.09 -7.56 7.07
CA SER A 278 1.73 -7.52 8.40
C SER A 278 2.46 -6.20 8.61
N THR A 279 2.59 -5.78 9.87
CA THR A 279 3.61 -4.77 10.22
C THR A 279 5.00 -5.26 9.81
N PRO A 280 6.01 -4.39 9.64
CA PRO A 280 7.35 -4.73 9.07
C PRO A 280 8.22 -5.62 9.97
N ARG A 281 7.61 -6.52 10.72
CA ARG A 281 8.16 -7.47 11.66
C ARG A 281 9.08 -8.50 11.00
N ARG A 282 10.30 -8.65 11.52
CA ARG A 282 11.20 -9.75 11.12
C ARG A 282 10.58 -11.12 11.36
N ASP A 283 9.88 -11.29 12.48
CA ASP A 283 9.24 -12.55 12.89
C ASP A 283 8.09 -12.97 11.97
N CYS A 284 7.44 -12.03 11.30
CA CYS A 284 6.28 -12.33 10.43
C CYS A 284 6.60 -12.37 8.94
N ILE A 285 7.69 -11.71 8.54
CA ILE A 285 8.00 -11.47 7.12
C ILE A 285 9.35 -12.11 6.74
N GLY A 286 10.20 -12.43 7.72
CA GLY A 286 11.60 -12.80 7.52
C GLY A 286 11.81 -14.07 6.69
N GLU A 287 11.12 -15.16 7.01
CA GLU A 287 11.28 -16.42 6.26
C GLU A 287 10.46 -16.40 4.98
N PHE A 288 9.25 -15.83 5.02
CA PHE A 288 8.42 -15.69 3.82
C PHE A 288 9.11 -14.90 2.70
N LYS A 289 9.84 -13.82 3.02
CA LYS A 289 10.62 -13.02 2.04
C LYS A 289 11.74 -13.80 1.34
N LYS A 290 12.22 -14.90 1.94
CA LYS A 290 13.30 -15.73 1.37
C LYS A 290 12.79 -16.77 0.38
N LEU A 291 11.47 -16.89 0.19
CA LEU A 291 10.88 -17.86 -0.73
C LEU A 291 11.19 -17.53 -2.19
N ALA A 292 11.05 -18.56 -3.04
CA ALA A 292 11.04 -18.46 -4.49
C ALA A 292 9.64 -18.85 -5.00
N PRO A 293 8.97 -18.03 -5.84
CA PRO A 293 9.41 -16.68 -6.27
C PRO A 293 9.52 -15.71 -5.09
N THR A 294 10.35 -14.67 -5.23
CA THR A 294 10.48 -13.65 -4.18
C THR A 294 9.17 -12.89 -4.02
N PRO A 295 8.63 -12.72 -2.80
CA PRO A 295 7.41 -11.96 -2.61
C PRO A 295 7.58 -10.48 -2.99
N ASP A 296 6.61 -9.94 -3.72
CA ASP A 296 6.54 -8.49 -3.94
C ASP A 296 6.18 -7.79 -2.63
N VAL A 297 6.84 -6.68 -2.31
CA VAL A 297 6.66 -5.98 -1.04
C VAL A 297 6.09 -4.61 -1.30
N PHE A 298 4.94 -4.33 -0.70
CA PHE A 298 4.23 -3.06 -0.80
C PHE A 298 4.13 -2.39 0.56
N TYR A 299 4.38 -1.08 0.61
CA TYR A 299 4.35 -0.25 1.80
C TYR A 299 3.11 0.64 1.77
N MET A 300 2.09 0.27 2.54
CA MET A 300 0.83 1.02 2.62
C MET A 300 1.09 2.45 3.12
N PRO A 301 0.67 3.47 2.35
CA PRO A 301 0.94 4.86 2.71
C PRO A 301 0.07 5.35 3.87
N LEU A 302 0.55 6.41 4.53
CA LEU A 302 -0.22 7.17 5.51
C LEU A 302 -1.55 7.65 4.92
N TRP A 303 -2.57 7.79 5.76
CA TRP A 303 -3.83 8.40 5.33
C TRP A 303 -3.66 9.90 5.15
N THR A 304 -4.21 10.42 4.06
CA THR A 304 -4.27 11.86 3.82
C THR A 304 -5.37 12.50 4.70
N LYS A 305 -5.31 13.82 4.87
CA LYS A 305 -6.36 14.54 5.62
C LYS A 305 -7.71 14.44 4.93
N GLU A 306 -7.72 14.34 3.61
CA GLU A 306 -8.91 14.18 2.78
C GLU A 306 -9.56 12.81 3.03
N GLU A 307 -8.77 11.73 3.01
CA GLU A 307 -9.25 10.37 3.35
C GLU A 307 -9.80 10.31 4.79
N LEU A 308 -9.12 10.97 5.74
CA LEU A 308 -9.58 11.05 7.12
C LEU A 308 -10.87 11.88 7.25
N ALA A 309 -11.01 12.99 6.51
CA ALA A 309 -12.22 13.80 6.51
C ALA A 309 -13.44 13.02 6.00
N ILE A 310 -13.26 12.19 4.97
CA ILE A 310 -14.30 11.33 4.40
C ILE A 310 -14.77 10.27 5.41
N THR A 311 -13.85 9.73 6.21
CA THR A 311 -14.13 8.61 7.12
C THR A 311 -14.48 9.01 8.55
N ALA A 312 -14.04 10.19 9.01
CA ALA A 312 -14.30 10.70 10.36
C ALA A 312 -15.79 10.73 10.76
N PRO A 313 -16.76 11.03 9.86
CA PRO A 313 -18.19 10.96 10.20
C PRO A 313 -18.67 9.57 10.65
N LEU A 314 -17.97 8.49 10.24
CA LEU A 314 -18.27 7.14 10.73
C LEU A 314 -17.85 6.93 12.19
N TYR A 315 -17.08 7.86 12.78
CA TYR A 315 -16.58 7.80 14.14
C TYR A 315 -17.05 9.03 14.93
N PRO A 316 -18.30 9.03 15.45
CA PRO A 316 -18.89 10.21 16.09
C PRO A 316 -18.03 10.80 17.22
N HIS A 317 -17.40 9.95 18.03
CA HIS A 317 -16.55 10.39 19.14
C HIS A 317 -15.27 11.10 18.68
N ALA A 318 -14.79 10.81 17.46
CA ALA A 318 -13.59 11.44 16.90
C ALA A 318 -13.91 12.66 16.01
N ALA A 319 -15.18 12.89 15.66
CA ALA A 319 -15.59 13.86 14.65
C ALA A 319 -15.11 15.31 14.94
N SER A 320 -15.03 15.71 16.22
CA SER A 320 -14.58 17.04 16.63
C SER A 320 -13.05 17.14 16.81
N VAL A 321 -12.36 16.02 17.04
CA VAL A 321 -10.93 16.01 17.45
C VAL A 321 -9.98 15.48 16.37
N TRP A 322 -10.48 14.76 15.36
CA TRP A 322 -9.64 14.03 14.40
C TRP A 322 -8.61 14.92 13.69
N ARG A 323 -8.93 16.19 13.41
CA ARG A 323 -8.01 17.13 12.75
C ARG A 323 -6.77 17.38 13.60
N ASN A 324 -6.97 17.80 14.84
CA ASN A 324 -5.89 18.01 15.79
C ASN A 324 -5.10 16.71 16.02
N ARG A 325 -5.80 15.57 16.18
CA ARG A 325 -5.13 14.28 16.33
C ARG A 325 -4.28 13.92 15.11
N SER A 326 -4.77 14.16 13.90
CA SER A 326 -4.01 13.93 12.66
C SER A 326 -2.79 14.85 12.55
N ASP A 327 -2.89 16.09 13.04
CA ASP A 327 -1.76 17.03 13.08
C ASP A 327 -0.70 16.59 14.09
N CYS A 328 -1.12 16.05 15.23
CA CYS A 328 -0.24 15.62 16.31
C CYS A 328 0.33 14.21 16.11
N LEU A 329 -0.44 13.27 15.57
CA LEU A 329 -0.12 11.83 15.51
C LEU A 329 -0.03 11.31 14.08
N GLY A 330 -0.03 12.18 13.08
CA GLY A 330 0.04 11.80 11.67
C GLY A 330 -1.20 11.05 11.16
N GLY A 331 -1.13 10.62 9.91
CA GLY A 331 -2.22 9.96 9.19
C GLY A 331 -2.44 8.49 9.54
N VAL A 332 -2.55 8.13 10.83
CA VAL A 332 -2.79 6.75 11.29
C VAL A 332 -4.22 6.63 11.83
N PRO A 333 -5.18 6.06 11.08
CA PRO A 333 -6.60 6.06 11.44
C PRO A 333 -6.91 5.48 12.81
N ARG A 334 -6.18 4.43 13.24
CA ARG A 334 -6.41 3.85 14.57
C ARG A 334 -6.16 4.90 15.68
N LEU A 335 -5.06 5.65 15.60
CA LEU A 335 -4.71 6.69 16.59
C LEU A 335 -5.60 7.94 16.46
N VAL A 336 -6.07 8.23 15.25
CA VAL A 336 -6.84 9.44 14.94
C VAL A 336 -8.34 9.27 15.18
N LEU A 337 -8.90 8.10 14.89
CA LEU A 337 -10.35 7.84 14.83
C LEU A 337 -10.87 6.82 15.86
N GLN A 338 -10.03 5.91 16.35
CA GLN A 338 -10.46 4.84 17.26
C GLN A 338 -9.92 5.04 18.68
N ASP A 339 -8.61 5.16 18.83
CA ASP A 339 -7.91 5.24 20.11
C ASP A 339 -7.78 6.70 20.57
N ILE A 340 -8.94 7.35 20.81
CA ILE A 340 -8.99 8.79 21.11
C ILE A 340 -9.03 9.14 22.61
N GLY A 341 -9.04 8.13 23.49
CA GLY A 341 -9.21 8.32 24.93
C GLY A 341 -8.03 9.00 25.63
N THR A 342 -6.86 9.06 24.99
CA THR A 342 -5.66 9.71 25.52
C THR A 342 -5.31 10.92 24.67
N ASP A 343 -4.96 12.02 25.33
CA ASP A 343 -4.47 13.23 24.67
C ASP A 343 -3.26 12.93 23.76
N PRO A 344 -3.19 13.48 22.53
CA PRO A 344 -2.09 13.24 21.60
C PRO A 344 -0.71 13.59 22.15
N GLN A 345 -0.58 14.68 22.88
CA GLN A 345 0.70 15.10 23.43
C GLN A 345 1.16 14.14 24.52
N VAL A 346 0.25 13.73 25.41
CA VAL A 346 0.54 12.73 26.44
C VAL A 346 0.95 11.39 25.83
N LEU A 347 0.34 10.96 24.72
CA LEU A 347 0.75 9.76 23.99
C LEU A 347 2.19 9.86 23.47
N LEU A 348 2.54 10.98 22.86
CA LEU A 348 3.89 11.22 22.33
C LEU A 348 4.93 11.30 23.46
N GLU A 349 4.63 11.99 24.56
CA GLU A 349 5.52 12.11 25.71
C GLU A 349 5.74 10.75 26.38
N THR A 350 4.67 9.98 26.58
CA THR A 350 4.75 8.61 27.14
C THR A 350 5.59 7.70 26.24
N ALA A 351 5.35 7.75 24.93
CA ALA A 351 6.11 6.99 23.97
C ALA A 351 7.59 7.38 23.98
N CYS A 352 7.88 8.68 23.99
CA CYS A 352 9.25 9.20 24.02
C CYS A 352 9.98 8.77 25.30
N ASN A 353 9.34 8.89 26.46
CA ASN A 353 9.91 8.47 27.74
C ASN A 353 10.25 6.98 27.76
N SER A 354 9.43 6.15 27.11
CA SER A 354 9.58 4.70 27.05
C SER A 354 10.63 4.20 26.04
N CYS A 355 11.08 5.06 25.13
CA CYS A 355 12.03 4.72 24.07
C CYS A 355 13.44 5.30 24.32
N SER A 356 14.46 4.58 23.88
CA SER A 356 15.82 5.08 23.74
C SER A 356 15.91 6.06 22.56
N LEU A 357 16.96 6.88 22.57
CA LEU A 357 17.19 7.86 21.51
C LEU A 357 17.42 7.18 20.13
N ASP A 358 18.01 5.98 20.08
CA ASP A 358 18.23 5.25 18.83
C ASP A 358 16.95 4.60 18.28
N GLU A 359 16.04 4.15 19.17
CA GLU A 359 14.71 3.68 18.78
C GLU A 359 13.83 4.79 18.18
N CYS A 360 14.03 6.04 18.63
CA CYS A 360 13.38 7.23 18.07
C CYS A 360 13.98 7.71 16.74
N LYS A 361 15.12 7.15 16.31
CA LYS A 361 15.85 7.54 15.08
C LYS A 361 15.87 6.49 14.00
N THR A 362 15.54 5.24 14.31
CA THR A 362 15.81 4.12 13.41
C THR A 362 14.59 3.24 13.24
N LEU A 363 14.49 2.63 12.05
CA LEU A 363 13.54 1.55 11.75
C LEU A 363 13.76 0.28 12.58
N VAL A 364 14.85 0.18 13.35
CA VAL A 364 15.14 -1.04 14.12
C VAL A 364 13.94 -1.37 15.03
N SER A 365 13.28 -0.35 15.58
CA SER A 365 12.06 -0.49 16.38
C SER A 365 10.82 -0.94 15.58
N ILE A 366 10.77 -0.68 14.27
CA ILE A 366 9.68 -1.10 13.39
C ILE A 366 9.89 -2.52 12.85
N ASN A 367 11.17 -2.92 12.69
CA ASN A 367 11.55 -4.23 12.15
C ASN A 367 11.86 -5.30 13.21
N SER A 368 11.93 -4.92 14.48
CA SER A 368 12.10 -5.84 15.62
C SER A 368 10.80 -6.56 15.98
N GLU A 369 10.93 -7.64 16.74
CA GLU A 369 9.78 -8.29 17.40
C GLU A 369 9.00 -7.27 18.23
N ILE A 370 7.66 -7.36 18.20
CA ILE A 370 6.81 -6.44 18.96
C ILE A 370 6.96 -6.73 20.45
N ASN A 371 7.52 -5.77 21.17
CA ASN A 371 7.38 -5.60 22.60
C ASN A 371 6.79 -4.21 22.91
N SER A 372 6.44 -3.96 24.18
CA SER A 372 5.84 -2.69 24.60
C SER A 372 6.63 -1.45 24.17
N ARG A 373 7.96 -1.51 24.08
CA ARG A 373 8.81 -0.39 23.66
C ARG A 373 8.72 -0.11 22.15
N THR A 374 8.74 -1.16 21.33
CA THR A 374 8.63 -1.05 19.87
C THR A 374 7.28 -0.51 19.43
N GLN A 375 6.21 -0.89 20.14
CA GLN A 375 4.86 -0.37 19.91
C GLN A 375 4.78 1.13 20.22
N MET A 376 5.47 1.58 21.28
CA MET A 376 5.56 3.00 21.63
C MET A 376 6.36 3.81 20.60
N ALA A 377 7.49 3.28 20.11
CA ALA A 377 8.29 3.94 19.07
C ALA A 377 7.47 4.15 17.77
N GLN A 378 6.57 3.24 17.45
CA GLN A 378 5.69 3.33 16.27
C GLN A 378 4.63 4.45 16.37
N THR A 379 4.47 5.08 17.53
CA THR A 379 3.69 6.32 17.72
C THR A 379 4.50 7.57 17.36
N LEU A 380 5.83 7.47 17.41
CA LEU A 380 6.76 8.59 17.17
C LEU A 380 7.25 8.65 15.73
N ILE A 381 7.37 7.50 15.07
CA ILE A 381 7.88 7.37 13.70
C ILE A 381 6.94 6.51 12.85
N HIS A 382 6.78 6.92 11.59
CA HIS A 382 5.91 6.27 10.63
C HIS A 382 6.63 5.92 9.33
N ILE A 383 6.03 5.00 8.59
CA ILE A 383 6.39 4.69 7.22
C ILE A 383 5.59 5.58 6.28
N ARG A 384 6.31 6.35 5.45
CA ARG A 384 5.77 7.07 4.31
C ARG A 384 6.16 6.35 3.04
N SER A 385 5.21 6.15 2.14
CA SER A 385 5.42 5.55 0.83
C SER A 385 4.64 6.33 -0.22
N GLN A 386 5.09 6.25 -1.45
CA GLN A 386 4.46 6.85 -2.62
C GLN A 386 4.26 5.78 -3.68
N GLU A 387 3.30 5.98 -4.57
CA GLU A 387 3.06 5.10 -5.71
C GLU A 387 4.37 4.87 -6.49
N PRO A 388 4.74 3.61 -6.84
CA PRO A 388 3.97 2.37 -6.84
C PRO A 388 3.93 1.61 -5.50
N TYR A 389 4.35 2.24 -4.41
CA TYR A 389 4.37 1.71 -3.04
C TYR A 389 5.37 0.59 -2.79
N THR A 390 6.39 0.43 -3.63
CA THR A 390 7.45 -0.58 -3.48
C THR A 390 8.62 -0.10 -2.63
N GLU A 391 8.71 1.22 -2.41
CA GLU A 391 9.74 1.87 -1.61
C GLU A 391 9.12 2.66 -0.45
N TYR A 392 9.93 2.99 0.55
CA TYR A 392 9.46 3.75 1.69
C TYR A 392 10.54 4.62 2.32
N GLN A 393 10.08 5.60 3.09
CA GLN A 393 10.87 6.47 3.93
C GLN A 393 10.33 6.43 5.35
N VAL A 394 11.22 6.62 6.31
CA VAL A 394 10.83 6.80 7.72
C VAL A 394 10.69 8.27 7.98
N VAL A 395 9.60 8.66 8.60
CA VAL A 395 9.32 10.05 8.97
C VAL A 395 8.87 10.10 10.42
N TYR A 396 9.07 11.22 11.09
CA TYR A 396 8.40 11.45 12.37
C TYR A 396 6.90 11.51 12.19
N ALA A 397 6.17 11.16 13.24
CA ALA A 397 4.71 11.14 13.23
C ALA A 397 4.12 12.51 12.90
N SER A 398 4.73 13.57 13.43
CA SER A 398 4.36 14.96 13.22
C SER A 398 5.51 15.90 13.62
N GLU A 399 5.32 17.19 13.39
CA GLU A 399 6.19 18.22 13.98
C GLU A 399 6.17 18.16 15.52
N LEU A 400 4.98 17.96 16.13
CA LEU A 400 4.85 17.83 17.58
C LEU A 400 5.69 16.67 18.13
N ALA A 401 5.67 15.51 17.46
CA ALA A 401 6.49 14.36 17.84
C ALA A 401 7.98 14.71 17.84
N MET A 402 8.45 15.46 16.83
CA MET A 402 9.83 15.97 16.81
C MET A 402 10.12 16.89 17.99
N LYS A 403 9.21 17.83 18.33
CA LYS A 403 9.39 18.73 19.48
C LYS A 403 9.51 17.96 20.79
N VAL A 404 8.66 16.97 20.98
CA VAL A 404 8.65 16.12 22.18
C VAL A 404 9.99 15.37 22.28
N ILE A 405 10.43 14.71 21.20
CA ILE A 405 11.71 13.97 21.22
C ILE A 405 12.89 14.90 21.49
N ALA A 406 12.93 16.07 20.83
CA ALA A 406 13.95 17.07 21.05
C ALA A 406 14.00 17.49 22.53
N ARG A 407 12.87 17.89 23.10
CA ARG A 407 12.73 18.34 24.50
C ARG A 407 13.15 17.28 25.49
N THR A 408 12.66 16.06 25.30
CA THR A 408 12.83 14.99 26.28
C THR A 408 14.19 14.31 26.21
N LYS A 409 14.83 14.22 25.02
CA LYS A 409 16.03 13.36 24.84
C LYS A 409 17.31 14.10 24.48
N LEU A 410 17.22 15.30 23.92
CA LEU A 410 18.37 15.96 23.28
C LEU A 410 18.85 17.22 24.00
N ILE A 411 17.96 17.95 24.67
CA ILE A 411 18.27 19.29 25.19
C ILE A 411 18.99 19.26 26.54
N SER A 412 18.72 18.26 27.39
CA SER A 412 19.27 18.25 28.76
C SER A 412 20.70 17.69 28.88
N ASN A 413 21.39 17.35 27.79
CA ASN A 413 22.73 16.74 27.88
C ASN A 413 23.61 16.98 26.64
N ARG A 414 24.69 17.76 26.81
CA ARG A 414 25.69 18.06 25.78
C ARG A 414 26.30 16.82 25.11
N ALA A 415 26.51 15.73 25.88
CA ALA A 415 27.03 14.48 25.35
C ALA A 415 26.03 13.80 24.39
N ASN A 416 24.72 13.97 24.64
CA ASN A 416 23.67 13.46 23.75
C ASN A 416 23.64 14.25 22.45
N MET A 417 23.87 15.56 22.48
CA MET A 417 23.88 16.41 21.28
C MET A 417 25.05 16.06 20.35
N GLU A 418 26.25 15.82 20.88
CA GLU A 418 27.42 15.38 20.10
C GLU A 418 27.21 13.99 19.47
N SER A 419 26.71 13.04 20.25
CA SER A 419 26.35 11.70 19.78
C SER A 419 25.25 11.77 18.72
N PHE A 420 24.26 12.63 18.92
CA PHE A 420 23.15 12.83 18.01
C PHE A 420 23.60 13.42 16.67
N LEU A 421 24.38 14.49 16.70
CA LEU A 421 24.93 15.09 15.49
C LEU A 421 25.79 14.09 14.73
N SER A 422 26.62 13.30 15.42
CA SER A 422 27.38 12.22 14.79
C SER A 422 26.49 11.26 13.98
N ALA A 423 25.28 10.97 14.47
CA ALA A 423 24.28 10.16 13.78
C ALA A 423 23.55 10.89 12.63
N CYS A 424 23.58 12.23 12.56
CA CYS A 424 22.99 13.00 11.44
C CYS A 424 23.70 12.71 10.09
N ASN A 425 24.94 12.19 10.10
CA ASN A 425 25.59 11.67 8.88
C ASN A 425 24.96 10.35 8.42
N GLY A 426 24.03 10.42 7.46
CA GLY A 426 23.43 9.25 6.80
C GLY A 426 22.11 8.78 7.41
N ASN A 427 21.60 9.44 8.45
CA ASN A 427 20.26 9.20 8.99
C ASN A 427 19.35 10.43 8.74
N PRO A 428 18.38 10.34 7.80
CA PRO A 428 17.48 11.46 7.46
C PRO A 428 16.61 11.96 8.63
N LEU A 429 16.21 11.07 9.54
CA LEU A 429 15.43 11.45 10.72
C LEU A 429 16.30 12.28 11.68
N ALA A 430 17.51 11.79 11.96
CA ALA A 430 18.45 12.55 12.78
C ALA A 430 18.74 13.93 12.16
N GLN A 431 18.98 14.00 10.85
CA GLN A 431 19.19 15.28 10.15
C GLN A 431 17.99 16.24 10.28
N SER A 432 16.76 15.73 10.17
CA SER A 432 15.54 16.53 10.32
C SER A 432 15.40 17.10 11.74
N MET A 433 15.63 16.28 12.77
CA MET A 433 15.63 16.73 14.17
C MET A 433 16.78 17.70 14.48
N CYS A 434 17.96 17.48 13.89
CA CYS A 434 19.11 18.38 13.97
C CYS A 434 18.71 19.80 13.49
N GLY A 435 18.05 19.91 12.34
CA GLY A 435 17.51 21.19 11.84
C GLY A 435 16.52 21.82 12.81
N TYR A 436 15.54 21.04 13.28
CA TYR A 436 14.51 21.51 14.22
C TYR A 436 15.08 22.09 15.53
N ILE A 437 16.23 21.58 16.01
CA ILE A 437 16.87 22.05 17.24
C ILE A 437 17.83 23.21 16.97
N LEU A 438 18.73 23.05 16.00
CA LEU A 438 19.82 23.98 15.79
C LEU A 438 19.37 25.24 15.08
N GLU A 439 18.41 25.16 14.16
CA GLU A 439 17.98 26.33 13.40
C GLU A 439 17.34 27.39 14.30
N PRO A 440 16.36 27.08 15.18
CA PRO A 440 15.82 28.08 16.12
C PRO A 440 16.89 28.62 17.08
N HIS A 441 17.81 27.78 17.55
CA HIS A 441 18.91 28.21 18.42
C HIS A 441 19.86 29.18 17.70
N CYS A 442 20.24 28.87 16.46
CA CYS A 442 21.06 29.74 15.62
C CYS A 442 20.36 31.06 15.35
N LEU A 443 19.08 31.04 14.97
CA LEU A 443 18.30 32.25 14.71
C LEU A 443 18.19 33.14 15.95
N ARG A 444 18.04 32.55 17.14
CA ARG A 444 18.07 33.28 18.41
C ARG A 444 19.43 33.94 18.64
N LEU A 445 20.53 33.21 18.47
CA LEU A 445 21.88 33.76 18.62
C LEU A 445 22.18 34.86 17.59
N LEU A 446 21.73 34.70 16.35
CA LEU A 446 21.83 35.75 15.33
C LEU A 446 21.04 37.00 15.71
N HIS A 447 19.85 36.84 16.29
CA HIS A 447 19.02 37.96 16.74
C HIS A 447 19.67 38.71 17.91
N GLU A 448 20.16 37.97 18.90
CA GLU A 448 20.88 38.50 20.07
C GLU A 448 22.21 39.17 19.67
N GLY A 449 22.84 38.71 18.59
CA GLY A 449 24.15 39.16 18.15
C GLY A 449 25.27 38.74 19.11
N GLY A 450 26.44 39.33 18.96
CA GLY A 450 27.59 39.10 19.84
C GLY A 450 28.83 38.57 19.11
N SER A 451 29.77 38.08 19.89
CA SER A 451 31.06 37.58 19.40
C SER A 451 31.03 36.08 19.14
N PHE A 452 31.55 35.68 17.98
CA PHE A 452 31.63 34.27 17.58
C PHE A 452 33.00 33.94 17.00
N GLU A 453 33.46 32.71 17.24
CA GLU A 453 34.61 32.18 16.51
C GLU A 453 34.21 31.90 15.07
N TYR A 454 35.05 32.33 14.13
CA TYR A 454 34.83 32.07 12.70
C TYR A 454 36.14 31.84 11.95
N ARG A 455 36.01 31.25 10.77
CA ARG A 455 37.13 31.03 9.84
C ARG A 455 36.68 31.07 8.38
N GLU A 456 37.54 31.55 7.50
CA GLU A 456 37.30 31.48 6.05
C GLU A 456 37.38 30.03 5.55
N LEU A 457 36.42 29.64 4.71
CA LEU A 457 36.40 28.35 4.05
C LEU A 457 37.20 28.39 2.76
N LEU A 458 38.28 27.59 2.69
CA LEU A 458 39.14 27.47 1.52
C LEU A 458 38.80 26.23 0.68
N SER A 459 39.13 26.29 -0.61
CA SER A 459 39.02 25.14 -1.52
C SER A 459 40.05 24.04 -1.17
N GLY A 460 39.75 22.80 -1.53
CA GLY A 460 40.61 21.65 -1.23
C GLY A 460 42.05 21.77 -1.77
N ALA A 461 42.25 22.47 -2.89
CA ALA A 461 43.58 22.75 -3.45
C ALA A 461 44.38 23.75 -2.58
N MET A 462 43.73 24.83 -2.13
CA MET A 462 44.34 25.83 -1.25
C MET A 462 44.61 25.25 0.15
N GLN A 463 43.76 24.35 0.63
CA GLN A 463 43.97 23.63 1.90
C GLN A 463 45.21 22.72 1.86
N ARG A 464 45.48 22.04 0.73
CA ARG A 464 46.68 21.21 0.53
C ARG A 464 47.96 22.05 0.49
N GLN A 465 47.93 23.23 -0.14
CA GLN A 465 49.05 24.18 -0.11
C GLN A 465 49.31 24.73 1.30
N ARG A 466 48.25 25.08 2.06
CA ARG A 466 48.37 25.55 3.45
C ARG A 466 48.94 24.47 4.38
N LYS A 467 48.52 23.21 4.25
CA LYS A 467 49.07 22.07 5.01
C LYS A 467 50.56 21.82 4.73
N ARG A 468 51.00 21.98 3.47
CA ARG A 468 52.44 21.89 3.10
C ARG A 468 53.29 22.97 3.77
N GLY A 469 52.70 24.10 4.16
CA GLY A 469 53.38 25.20 4.83
C GLY A 469 53.31 25.23 6.36
N ARG A 470 52.77 24.18 7.03
CA ARG A 470 52.56 24.13 8.51
C ARG A 470 51.92 25.43 9.08
N ARG A 471 50.92 25.99 8.42
CA ARG A 471 50.13 27.09 9.02
C ARG A 471 48.85 26.52 9.61
N ASP A 472 48.66 26.71 10.91
CA ASP A 472 47.43 26.34 11.62
C ASP A 472 46.22 27.13 11.09
N ILE A 473 45.02 26.62 11.38
CA ILE A 473 43.77 27.37 11.13
C ILE A 473 43.83 28.60 12.04
N VAL A 474 43.89 29.80 11.44
CA VAL A 474 43.74 31.05 12.20
C VAL A 474 42.26 31.16 12.53
N GLU A 475 41.90 30.77 13.76
CA GLU A 475 40.58 31.04 14.33
C GLU A 475 40.55 32.53 14.70
N THR A 476 39.59 33.25 14.15
CA THR A 476 39.38 34.69 14.35
C THR A 476 38.03 34.93 14.99
N GLU A 477 37.81 36.11 15.55
CA GLU A 477 36.53 36.51 16.16
C GLU A 477 35.76 37.41 15.20
N ILE A 478 34.46 37.17 15.04
CA ILE A 478 33.53 38.05 14.32
C ILE A 478 32.45 38.53 15.26
N THR A 479 32.13 39.82 15.19
CA THR A 479 31.02 40.40 15.94
C THR A 479 29.81 40.53 15.02
N ILE A 480 28.75 39.77 15.31
CA ILE A 480 27.46 39.88 14.63
C ILE A 480 26.65 40.98 15.35
N PRO A 481 26.10 41.97 14.61
CA PRO A 481 25.27 43.00 15.23
C PRO A 481 23.96 42.42 15.74
N SER A 482 23.49 42.92 16.89
CA SER A 482 22.18 42.53 17.41
C SER A 482 21.05 43.20 16.61
N SER A 483 19.96 42.46 16.43
CA SER A 483 18.80 42.94 15.66
C SER A 483 17.85 43.70 16.58
N SER A 484 17.78 45.02 16.43
CA SER A 484 16.96 45.90 17.27
C SER A 484 15.44 45.64 17.22
N LYS A 485 14.93 45.05 16.14
CA LYS A 485 13.52 44.63 15.99
C LYS A 485 13.41 43.11 15.89
N PRO A 486 12.24 42.53 16.25
CA PRO A 486 11.97 41.11 16.00
C PRO A 486 12.29 40.72 14.56
N SER A 487 12.81 39.51 14.38
CA SER A 487 13.14 38.96 13.05
C SER A 487 11.94 39.08 12.10
N GLN A 488 12.21 39.58 10.90
CA GLN A 488 11.16 39.81 9.90
C GLN A 488 11.03 38.61 8.98
N ILE A 489 9.82 38.04 8.90
CA ILE A 489 9.51 36.93 8.01
C ILE A 489 9.09 37.49 6.65
N VAL A 490 9.88 37.21 5.62
CA VAL A 490 9.68 37.76 4.26
C VAL A 490 9.80 36.65 3.21
N GLU A 491 9.26 36.87 2.00
CA GLU A 491 9.29 35.84 0.95
C GLU A 491 10.71 35.63 0.38
N GLN A 492 11.48 36.71 0.21
CA GLN A 492 12.74 36.69 -0.52
C GLN A 492 13.67 37.84 -0.11
N VAL A 493 14.92 37.78 -0.59
CA VAL A 493 15.90 38.86 -0.42
C VAL A 493 15.60 40.00 -1.39
N GLU A 494 15.49 41.22 -0.86
CA GLU A 494 15.20 42.43 -1.62
C GLU A 494 16.24 43.53 -1.34
N ALA A 495 16.55 44.32 -2.37
CA ALA A 495 17.43 45.47 -2.22
C ALA A 495 16.75 46.56 -1.37
N GLY A 496 17.50 47.20 -0.47
CA GLY A 496 16.99 48.27 0.39
C GLY A 496 16.38 47.82 1.72
N GLN A 497 16.48 46.53 2.06
CA GLN A 497 16.18 46.04 3.41
C GLN A 497 17.09 46.69 4.47
N VAL A 498 16.59 46.80 5.70
CA VAL A 498 17.25 47.57 6.78
C VAL A 498 18.56 46.90 7.17
N ALA A 499 19.64 47.68 7.18
CA ALA A 499 20.97 47.19 7.58
C ALA A 499 20.96 46.61 9.00
N ASN A 500 21.71 45.51 9.21
CA ASN A 500 21.85 44.82 10.50
C ASN A 500 20.55 44.28 11.12
N GLN A 501 19.44 44.27 10.38
CA GLN A 501 18.19 43.65 10.79
C GLN A 501 18.20 42.18 10.35
N LEU A 502 17.76 41.27 11.23
CA LEU A 502 17.63 39.86 10.88
C LEU A 502 16.34 39.59 10.09
N TYR A 503 16.48 38.95 8.93
CA TYR A 503 15.39 38.48 8.08
C TYR A 503 15.44 36.96 7.95
N VAL A 504 14.26 36.33 7.93
CA VAL A 504 14.09 34.88 7.79
C VAL A 504 13.10 34.62 6.65
N PRO A 505 13.39 33.71 5.71
CA PRO A 505 12.47 33.41 4.62
C PRO A 505 11.21 32.73 5.14
N ARG A 506 10.05 33.01 4.54
CA ARG A 506 8.79 32.32 4.86
C ARG A 506 8.85 30.84 4.49
N THR A 507 9.58 30.48 3.44
CA THR A 507 9.75 29.10 3.00
C THR A 507 11.07 28.51 3.52
N SER A 508 11.00 27.35 4.19
CA SER A 508 12.11 26.60 4.80
C SER A 508 13.14 26.00 3.84
N ASN A 509 13.16 26.44 2.57
CA ASN A 509 14.06 25.93 1.53
C ASN A 509 14.52 27.02 0.54
N TYR A 510 14.32 28.29 0.90
CA TYR A 510 14.63 29.46 0.07
C TYR A 510 16.13 29.50 -0.26
N VAL A 511 16.47 29.13 -1.50
CA VAL A 511 17.81 29.28 -2.12
C VAL A 511 19.00 28.79 -1.27
N ALA A 512 18.74 27.93 -0.27
CA ALA A 512 19.73 27.46 0.71
C ALA A 512 20.31 28.58 1.63
N ILE A 513 19.57 29.67 1.84
CA ILE A 513 19.84 30.70 2.86
C ILE A 513 18.74 30.61 3.92
N ASP A 514 19.10 30.31 5.16
CA ASP A 514 18.14 30.13 6.26
C ASP A 514 17.83 31.45 6.97
N ALA A 515 18.73 32.44 6.88
CA ALA A 515 18.50 33.81 7.32
C ALA A 515 19.49 34.77 6.65
N TRP A 516 19.25 36.08 6.70
CA TRP A 516 20.21 37.07 6.25
C TRP A 516 20.13 38.37 7.03
N MET A 517 21.23 39.12 6.97
CA MET A 517 21.34 40.49 7.48
C MET A 517 21.95 41.39 6.39
N PRO A 518 21.20 42.40 5.89
CA PRO A 518 21.74 43.36 4.94
C PRO A 518 22.98 44.07 5.51
N GLN A 519 23.97 44.31 4.65
CA GLN A 519 25.33 44.81 4.94
C GLN A 519 26.23 43.85 5.73
N PHE A 520 25.77 42.64 6.03
CA PHE A 520 26.57 41.65 6.76
C PHE A 520 26.74 40.35 5.97
N GLY A 521 25.64 39.69 5.59
CA GLY A 521 25.69 38.46 4.80
C GLY A 521 24.48 37.54 4.97
N GLY A 522 24.49 36.45 4.21
CA GLY A 522 23.55 35.34 4.36
C GLY A 522 24.07 34.31 5.35
N PHE A 523 23.17 33.63 6.04
CA PHE A 523 23.44 32.58 7.01
C PHE A 523 22.79 31.27 6.56
N GLN A 524 23.53 30.18 6.75
CA GLN A 524 23.06 28.83 6.49
C GLN A 524 23.42 27.90 7.65
N VAL A 525 22.43 27.31 8.30
CA VAL A 525 22.60 26.33 9.36
C VAL A 525 22.85 24.96 8.72
N THR A 526 23.93 24.29 9.13
CA THR A 526 24.18 22.95 8.60
C THR A 526 24.83 22.01 9.60
N VAL A 527 24.36 20.77 9.57
CA VAL A 527 24.86 19.63 10.34
C VAL A 527 25.43 18.52 9.45
N GLY A 528 25.43 18.73 8.13
CA GLY A 528 25.86 17.73 7.15
C GLY A 528 27.18 18.12 6.49
N LYS A 529 28.01 17.13 6.15
CA LYS A 529 29.22 17.36 5.34
C LYS A 529 28.92 17.79 3.90
N THR A 530 27.70 17.57 3.43
CA THR A 530 27.22 17.79 2.07
C THR A 530 25.99 18.68 2.09
N HIS A 531 26.20 19.98 1.99
CA HIS A 531 25.13 20.92 1.62
C HIS A 531 25.61 21.65 0.37
N ASP A 532 24.82 21.60 -0.69
CA ASP A 532 25.09 22.30 -1.94
C ASP A 532 24.41 23.66 -1.91
N ILE A 533 25.12 24.68 -2.39
CA ILE A 533 24.56 26.03 -2.57
C ILE A 533 23.68 25.97 -3.82
N LYS A 534 22.38 26.24 -3.66
CA LYS A 534 21.40 26.20 -4.76
C LYS A 534 21.60 27.38 -5.73
N ALA A 535 21.18 27.20 -6.98
CA ALA A 535 21.17 28.27 -7.98
C ALA A 535 20.30 29.45 -7.50
N GLY A 536 20.82 30.67 -7.60
CA GLY A 536 20.20 31.92 -7.13
C GLY A 536 20.83 32.53 -5.88
N ALA A 537 21.62 31.78 -5.10
CA ALA A 537 22.16 32.29 -3.83
C ALA A 537 23.13 33.45 -4.06
N ALA A 538 23.91 33.41 -5.14
CA ALA A 538 24.81 34.50 -5.52
C ALA A 538 24.05 35.80 -5.83
N ASP A 539 22.92 35.70 -6.53
CA ASP A 539 22.09 36.85 -6.90
C ASP A 539 21.45 37.48 -5.66
N ASP A 540 21.01 36.66 -4.71
CA ASP A 540 20.45 37.15 -3.45
C ASP A 540 21.49 37.79 -2.54
N LEU A 541 22.66 37.17 -2.40
CA LEU A 541 23.77 37.75 -1.62
C LEU A 541 24.25 39.08 -2.21
N ALA A 542 24.22 39.24 -3.54
CA ALA A 542 24.56 40.50 -4.19
C ALA A 542 23.60 41.65 -3.82
N LYS A 543 22.34 41.35 -3.47
CA LYS A 543 21.35 42.36 -3.02
C LYS A 543 21.58 42.85 -1.59
N LEU A 544 22.37 42.14 -0.79
CA LEU A 544 22.62 42.47 0.62
C LEU A 544 23.60 43.66 0.79
N GLY A 545 24.19 44.15 -0.29
CA GLY A 545 25.10 45.29 -0.27
C GLY A 545 26.58 44.89 -0.37
N PRO A 546 27.50 45.87 -0.42
CA PRO A 546 28.92 45.66 -0.71
C PRO A 546 29.59 44.68 0.26
N ASP A 547 29.28 44.80 1.55
CA ASP A 547 29.82 43.94 2.62
C ASP A 547 28.97 42.69 2.86
N GLY A 548 27.78 42.62 2.25
CA GLY A 548 26.83 41.51 2.40
C GLY A 548 26.99 40.36 1.41
N ASN A 549 27.87 40.48 0.40
CA ASN A 549 28.06 39.45 -0.63
C ASN A 549 28.94 38.28 -0.14
N GLN A 550 28.52 37.65 0.95
CA GLN A 550 29.21 36.55 1.61
C GLN A 550 28.23 35.64 2.35
N LEU A 551 28.60 34.36 2.46
CA LEU A 551 27.79 33.32 3.10
C LEU A 551 28.49 32.78 4.34
N PHE A 552 27.76 32.74 5.45
CA PHE A 552 28.21 32.19 6.72
C PHE A 552 27.50 30.87 7.02
N PHE A 553 28.29 29.79 7.12
CA PHE A 553 27.81 28.50 7.59
C PHE A 553 27.84 28.46 9.12
N LEU A 554 26.68 28.30 9.74
CA LEU A 554 26.53 28.13 11.17
C LEU A 554 26.69 26.64 11.51
N LEU A 555 27.76 26.31 12.23
CA LEU A 555 28.20 24.93 12.45
C LEU A 555 28.34 24.62 13.94
N PRO A 556 27.83 23.47 14.42
CA PRO A 556 28.15 23.00 15.75
C PRO A 556 29.63 22.58 15.88
N PRO A 557 30.17 22.49 17.11
CA PRO A 557 31.58 22.16 17.36
C PRO A 557 32.07 20.91 16.64
N LEU A 558 31.22 19.88 16.53
CA LEU A 558 31.54 18.62 15.87
C LEU A 558 31.96 18.80 14.39
N TYR A 559 31.34 19.73 13.67
CA TYR A 559 31.59 19.91 12.23
C TYR A 559 32.47 21.12 11.90
N TYR A 560 32.54 22.09 12.81
CA TYR A 560 33.22 23.37 12.60
C TYR A 560 34.63 23.22 12.02
N LYS A 561 35.48 22.34 12.57
CA LYS A 561 36.88 22.20 12.11
C LYS A 561 37.04 21.45 10.78
N SER A 562 36.10 20.55 10.46
CA SER A 562 36.21 19.65 9.29
C SER A 562 35.50 20.17 8.03
N PHE A 563 34.64 21.18 8.17
CA PHE A 563 33.84 21.72 7.07
C PHE A 563 34.71 22.44 6.01
N THR A 564 34.31 22.37 4.75
CA THR A 564 35.10 22.89 3.61
C THR A 564 34.23 23.69 2.64
N LYS A 565 34.88 24.57 1.85
CA LYS A 565 34.20 25.46 0.90
C LYS A 565 33.35 24.69 -0.11
N LYS A 566 32.15 25.20 -0.42
CA LYS A 566 31.18 24.65 -1.35
C LYS A 566 31.06 25.54 -2.60
N GLY A 567 31.35 25.03 -3.79
CA GLY A 567 31.36 25.87 -5.00
C GLY A 567 32.50 26.91 -5.03
N LYS A 568 32.59 27.69 -6.11
CA LYS A 568 33.74 28.58 -6.38
C LYS A 568 33.46 30.07 -6.24
N GLU A 569 32.24 30.52 -6.49
CA GLU A 569 31.93 31.93 -6.81
C GLU A 569 31.69 32.82 -5.58
N ILE A 570 31.20 32.26 -4.47
CA ILE A 570 30.82 33.03 -3.27
C ILE A 570 31.93 32.96 -2.19
N ARG A 571 32.18 34.06 -1.48
CA ARG A 571 33.01 34.07 -0.26
C ARG A 571 32.28 33.38 0.87
N GLN A 572 32.95 32.43 1.53
CA GLN A 572 32.31 31.55 2.49
C GLN A 572 33.11 31.47 3.77
N PHE A 573 32.39 31.50 4.88
CA PHE A 573 32.93 31.43 6.22
C PHE A 573 32.19 30.37 7.02
N ALA A 574 32.85 29.82 8.01
CA ALA A 574 32.23 28.99 9.03
C ALA A 574 32.22 29.78 10.34
N ILE A 575 31.08 29.80 11.03
CA ILE A 575 30.91 30.33 12.38
C ILE A 575 30.66 29.15 13.32
N LEU A 576 31.39 29.10 14.43
CA LEU A 576 31.18 28.11 15.48
C LEU A 576 29.96 28.52 16.32
N VAL A 577 28.96 27.65 16.36
CA VAL A 577 27.77 27.83 17.19
C VAL A 577 27.84 26.85 18.36
N PRO A 578 27.81 27.31 19.62
CA PRO A 578 27.81 26.41 20.78
C PRO A 578 26.54 25.55 20.79
N TYR A 579 26.55 24.47 21.58
CA TYR A 579 25.33 23.67 21.76
C TYR A 579 24.30 24.45 22.60
N PRO A 580 22.99 24.32 22.31
CA PRO A 580 21.97 24.93 23.14
C PRO A 580 22.03 24.37 24.56
N GLU A 581 22.08 25.26 25.56
CA GLU A 581 22.07 24.90 26.98
C GLU A 581 20.64 24.68 27.50
N GLU A 582 19.65 25.39 26.95
CA GLU A 582 18.21 25.27 27.20
C GLU A 582 17.41 25.61 25.92
N ILE A 583 16.20 25.05 25.76
CA ILE A 583 15.26 25.35 24.66
C ILE A 583 13.93 25.86 25.19
#